data_AF-A0AAV2TNX2-F1
#
_entry.id   AF-A0AAV2TNX2-F1
#
_cell.length_a   1.000
_cell.length_b   1.000
_cell.length_c   1.000
_cell.angle_alpha   90.00
_cell.angle_beta   90.00
_cell.angle_gamma   90.00
#
_symmetry.space_group_name_H-M   'P 1'
#
loop_
_entity.id
_entity.type
_entity.pdbx_description
1 polymer ?
#
loop_
_entity_poly.entity_id
_entity_poly.type
_entity_poly.pdbx_seq_one_letter_code
_entity_poly.pdbx_strand_id
1 'polypeptide(L)'
;MAHVRTYSPGVLVGNWWEERILRSEERNNIADRVKTAANIDSSIRNLSSAKCTSFTSDPCPMDGNLRCGSAVQIINSGASPFYQRIGLASPRNPHVIALAITNSERFAALAAADSKNILEKLINEDAVKVVASPSIEPSSRNVFVVESCCSQNSSHVLRYGEAVTFCLLPNIDGYDSDEKTRLYLATDLVRIGDPVLREGAQPLFFEMNEPTFASQWRIEAESTRMKHELEGRPIKLDEKLIIRHTRTNKPLALEDKWILPNFFGHDVGVSANAYFDSHKAELDVNLWCLCSARQRGISRGYSESNQQTQPVIAENTALECDVAKQRTQ
;
A
#
# COMPACT_ATOMS: atom_id res chain seq x y z
N MET A 1 24.51 61.86 16.31
CA MET A 1 23.57 60.75 16.62
C MET A 1 24.13 60.03 17.84
N ALA A 2 23.39 60.00 18.95
CA ALA A 2 23.87 59.36 20.18
C ALA A 2 23.91 57.84 19.99
N HIS A 3 25.08 57.23 20.20
CA HIS A 3 25.27 55.79 20.10
C HIS A 3 24.65 55.12 21.33
N VAL A 4 23.45 54.57 21.19
CA VAL A 4 22.80 53.79 22.26
C VAL A 4 23.61 52.52 22.46
N ARG A 5 24.18 52.35 23.66
CA ARG A 5 24.89 51.12 24.03
C ARG A 5 23.84 50.02 24.22
N THR A 6 23.93 48.95 23.44
CA THR A 6 23.16 47.72 23.64
C THR A 6 23.76 46.91 24.80
N TYR A 7 22.94 46.53 25.76
CA TYR A 7 23.34 45.74 26.92
C TYR A 7 22.85 44.29 26.78
N SER A 8 23.46 43.37 27.52
CA SER A 8 23.00 41.98 27.54
C SER A 8 21.67 41.84 28.30
N PRO A 9 20.86 40.81 27.99
CA PRO A 9 19.52 40.61 28.58
C PRO A 9 19.49 40.51 30.11
N GLY A 10 20.62 40.17 30.74
CA GLY A 10 20.74 40.07 32.19
C GLY A 10 20.95 41.41 32.89
N VAL A 11 21.16 42.49 32.15
CA VAL A 11 21.38 43.85 32.67
C VAL A 11 20.08 44.63 32.58
N LEU A 12 19.56 45.08 33.73
CA LEU A 12 18.26 45.76 33.84
C LEU A 12 18.38 47.24 33.45
N VAL A 13 18.58 47.51 32.17
CA VAL A 13 18.73 48.88 31.62
C VAL A 13 17.77 49.09 30.46
N GLY A 14 17.15 50.27 30.38
CA GLY A 14 16.22 50.61 29.30
C GLY A 14 14.93 49.79 29.38
N ASN A 15 14.47 49.29 28.23
CA ASN A 15 13.21 48.54 28.10
C ASN A 15 13.36 47.04 28.44
N TRP A 16 14.15 46.74 29.47
CA TRP A 16 14.53 45.37 29.84
C TRP A 16 13.32 44.48 30.16
N TRP A 17 12.25 45.06 30.68
CA TRP A 17 11.05 44.33 31.10
C TRP A 17 10.23 43.85 29.89
N GLU A 18 9.97 44.72 28.92
CA GLU A 18 9.28 44.34 27.68
C GLU A 18 10.12 43.35 26.87
N GLU A 19 11.44 43.56 26.77
CA GLU A 19 12.33 42.58 26.11
C GLU A 19 12.28 41.20 26.77
N ARG A 20 12.15 41.13 28.09
CA ARG A 20 12.08 39.86 28.82
C ARG A 20 10.74 39.16 28.60
N ILE A 21 9.63 39.91 28.53
CA ILE A 21 8.31 39.36 28.21
C ILE A 21 8.30 38.84 26.77
N LEU A 22 8.77 39.64 25.82
CA LEU A 22 8.83 39.25 24.41
C LEU A 22 9.65 37.98 24.21
N ARG A 23 10.83 37.88 24.82
CA ARG A 23 11.63 36.64 24.79
C ARG A 23 10.93 35.45 25.44
N SER A 24 10.18 35.68 26.52
CA SER A 24 9.41 34.62 27.17
C SER A 24 8.27 34.12 26.27
N GLU A 25 7.56 35.02 25.61
CA GLU A 25 6.49 34.70 24.66
C GLU A 25 7.04 33.98 23.42
N GLU A 26 8.14 34.46 22.85
CA GLU A 26 8.85 33.79 21.76
C GLU A 26 9.27 32.37 22.16
N ARG A 27 9.86 32.21 23.35
CA ARG A 27 10.26 30.90 23.87
C ARG A 27 9.06 29.98 24.06
N ASN A 28 7.95 30.48 24.59
CA ASN A 28 6.73 29.70 24.77
C ASN A 28 6.13 29.28 23.43
N ASN A 29 6.07 30.19 22.45
CA ASN A 29 5.61 29.89 21.09
C ASN A 29 6.51 28.83 20.43
N ILE A 30 7.83 28.96 20.54
CA ILE A 30 8.76 27.93 20.05
C ILE A 30 8.51 26.59 20.75
N ALA A 31 8.33 26.59 22.07
CA ALA A 31 8.07 25.37 22.83
C ALA A 31 6.76 24.69 22.40
N ASP A 32 5.71 25.46 22.13
CA ASP A 32 4.43 24.93 21.68
C ASP A 32 4.50 24.39 20.25
N ARG A 33 5.21 25.08 19.35
CA ARG A 33 5.51 24.57 17.99
C ARG A 33 6.34 23.28 18.02
N VAL A 34 7.29 23.16 18.96
CA VAL A 34 8.08 21.93 19.13
C VAL A 34 7.21 20.79 19.64
N LYS A 35 6.29 21.05 20.57
CA LYS A 35 5.35 20.02 21.07
C LYS A 35 4.41 19.56 19.95
N THR A 36 3.83 20.47 19.17
CA THR A 36 2.95 20.09 18.05
C THR A 36 3.71 19.28 17.00
N ALA A 37 4.93 19.69 16.65
CA ALA A 37 5.77 18.94 15.73
C ALA A 37 6.11 17.53 16.25
N ALA A 38 6.43 17.40 17.55
CA ALA A 38 6.70 16.10 18.17
C ALA A 38 5.46 15.19 18.16
N ASN A 39 4.27 15.75 18.38
CA ASN A 39 3.02 15.00 18.30
C ASN A 39 2.78 14.49 16.87
N ILE A 40 2.96 15.35 15.86
CA ILE A 40 2.83 14.97 14.44
C ILE A 40 3.83 13.85 14.08
N ASP A 41 5.08 14.00 14.48
CA ASP A 41 6.13 13.00 14.24
C ASP A 41 5.77 11.64 14.89
N SER A 42 5.18 11.68 16.08
CA SER A 42 4.69 10.47 16.77
C SER A 42 3.50 9.84 16.05
N SER A 43 2.54 10.62 15.57
CA SER A 43 1.41 10.16 14.77
C SER A 43 1.85 9.50 13.47
N ILE A 44 2.80 10.12 12.75
CA ILE A 44 3.34 9.56 11.52
C ILE A 44 4.07 8.24 11.81
N ARG A 45 4.85 8.16 12.89
CA ARG A 45 5.51 6.89 13.28
C ARG A 45 4.50 5.80 13.60
N ASN A 46 3.36 6.15 14.22
CA ASN A 46 2.31 5.18 14.52
C ASN A 46 1.77 4.48 13.26
N LEU A 47 1.81 5.13 12.09
CA LEU A 47 1.43 4.50 10.82
C LEU A 47 2.25 3.28 10.46
N SER A 48 3.54 3.31 10.78
CA SER A 48 4.45 2.18 10.56
C SER A 48 4.39 1.13 11.66
N SER A 49 3.73 1.43 12.78
CA SER A 49 3.63 0.48 13.88
C SER A 49 2.70 -0.67 13.51
N ALA A 50 3.09 -1.90 13.85
CA ALA A 50 2.29 -3.10 13.62
C ALA A 50 0.98 -3.15 14.47
N LYS A 51 0.77 -2.17 15.35
CA LYS A 51 -0.44 -2.01 16.17
C LYS A 51 -1.56 -1.41 15.33
N CYS A 52 -1.98 -2.13 14.31
CA CYS A 52 -3.13 -1.77 13.52
C CYS A 52 -4.42 -2.13 14.29
N THR A 53 -4.86 -1.24 15.16
CA THR A 53 -6.06 -1.44 16.01
C THR A 53 -7.37 -1.12 15.29
N SER A 54 -7.31 -0.54 14.09
CA SER A 54 -8.47 0.04 13.40
C SER A 54 -9.25 -0.94 12.51
N PHE A 55 -8.73 -2.14 12.23
CA PHE A 55 -9.39 -3.08 11.33
C PHE A 55 -10.19 -4.13 12.10
N THR A 56 -11.35 -3.73 12.61
CA THR A 56 -12.45 -4.63 12.95
C THR A 56 -13.24 -4.99 11.69
N SER A 57 -12.60 -5.62 10.70
CA SER A 57 -13.33 -6.30 9.64
C SER A 57 -13.32 -7.79 9.93
N ASP A 58 -14.49 -8.43 9.80
CA ASP A 58 -14.69 -9.85 10.06
C ASP A 58 -13.56 -10.70 9.46
N PRO A 59 -13.07 -11.72 10.20
CA PRO A 59 -12.04 -12.60 9.67
C PRO A 59 -12.52 -13.17 8.34
N CYS A 60 -11.68 -13.08 7.32
CA CYS A 60 -11.94 -13.74 6.04
C CYS A 60 -12.48 -15.15 6.34
N PRO A 61 -13.68 -15.50 5.86
CA PRO A 61 -14.27 -16.81 6.09
C PRO A 61 -13.31 -17.91 5.64
N MET A 62 -13.44 -19.11 6.22
CA MET A 62 -12.61 -20.28 5.91
C MET A 62 -12.48 -20.58 4.41
N ASP A 63 -13.42 -20.08 3.60
CA ASP A 63 -13.55 -20.27 2.16
C ASP A 63 -12.41 -19.64 1.33
N GLY A 64 -11.61 -18.73 1.91
CA GLY A 64 -10.44 -18.10 1.24
C GLY A 64 -10.78 -17.08 0.14
N ASN A 65 -12.05 -16.71 -0.01
CA ASN A 65 -12.51 -15.76 -1.01
C ASN A 65 -12.48 -14.32 -0.50
N LEU A 66 -12.12 -13.38 -1.38
CA LEU A 66 -12.14 -11.95 -1.12
C LEU A 66 -13.59 -11.43 -1.02
N ARG A 67 -13.87 -10.65 0.03
CA ARG A 67 -15.17 -10.01 0.25
C ARG A 67 -15.05 -8.51 0.34
N CYS A 68 -16.11 -7.80 -0.06
CA CYS A 68 -16.26 -6.39 0.21
C CYS A 68 -16.11 -6.13 1.73
N GLY A 69 -15.41 -5.07 2.12
CA GLY A 69 -15.08 -4.75 3.51
C GLY A 69 -13.86 -5.49 4.09
N SER A 70 -13.23 -6.40 3.34
CA SER A 70 -12.06 -7.14 3.85
C SER A 70 -10.81 -6.25 3.89
N ALA A 71 -10.07 -6.32 4.99
CA ALA A 71 -8.74 -5.73 5.12
C ALA A 71 -7.67 -6.61 4.45
N VAL A 72 -7.00 -6.08 3.43
CA VAL A 72 -6.01 -6.77 2.60
C VAL A 72 -4.73 -5.95 2.41
N GLN A 73 -3.63 -6.65 2.19
CA GLN A 73 -2.38 -6.07 1.70
C GLN A 73 -2.23 -6.39 0.22
N ILE A 74 -1.78 -5.41 -0.55
CA ILE A 74 -1.52 -5.56 -1.99
C ILE A 74 -0.02 -5.81 -2.14
N ILE A 75 0.36 -7.07 -2.38
CA ILE A 75 1.76 -7.52 -2.38
C ILE A 75 2.18 -7.89 -3.79
N ASN A 76 3.31 -7.37 -4.24
CA ASN A 76 4.02 -7.91 -5.37
C ASN A 76 5.01 -8.96 -4.86
N SER A 77 4.86 -10.22 -5.29
CA SER A 77 5.63 -11.37 -4.80
C SER A 77 7.10 -11.38 -5.19
N GLY A 78 7.57 -10.39 -5.96
CA GLY A 78 8.95 -10.30 -6.42
C GLY A 78 9.14 -10.81 -7.84
N ALA A 79 10.40 -11.02 -8.22
CA ALA A 79 10.73 -11.49 -9.56
C ALA A 79 10.27 -12.94 -9.77
N SER A 80 9.67 -13.22 -10.93
CA SER A 80 9.31 -14.59 -11.29
C SER A 80 10.59 -15.42 -11.53
N PRO A 81 10.72 -16.63 -10.98
CA PRO A 81 11.87 -17.51 -11.23
C PRO A 81 12.10 -17.77 -12.72
N PHE A 82 11.02 -17.77 -13.52
CA PHE A 82 11.09 -17.92 -14.96
C PHE A 82 11.80 -16.74 -15.63
N TYR A 83 11.39 -15.50 -15.32
CA TYR A 83 11.99 -14.29 -15.90
C TYR A 83 13.42 -14.06 -15.40
N GLN A 84 13.71 -14.46 -14.16
CA GLN A 84 15.08 -14.43 -13.62
C GLN A 84 16.00 -15.38 -14.40
N ARG A 85 15.55 -16.61 -14.69
CA ARG A 85 16.35 -17.61 -15.43
C ARG A 85 16.66 -17.18 -16.86
N ILE A 86 15.75 -16.46 -17.51
CA ILE A 86 15.91 -15.98 -18.89
C ILE A 86 16.64 -14.62 -18.95
N GLY A 87 16.89 -13.99 -17.81
CA GLY A 87 17.57 -12.68 -17.73
C GLY A 87 16.68 -11.50 -18.10
N LEU A 88 15.36 -11.69 -18.09
CA LEU A 88 14.35 -10.63 -18.33
C LEU A 88 14.05 -9.81 -17.06
N ALA A 89 14.30 -10.37 -15.88
CA ALA A 89 14.08 -9.71 -14.59
C ALA A 89 15.29 -9.88 -13.67
N SER A 90 15.67 -8.82 -12.95
CA SER A 90 16.63 -8.89 -11.85
C SER A 90 15.99 -9.52 -10.60
N PRO A 91 16.77 -10.20 -9.73
CA PRO A 91 16.26 -10.68 -8.46
C PRO A 91 15.65 -9.51 -7.67
N ARG A 92 14.38 -9.66 -7.29
CA ARG A 92 13.63 -8.60 -6.62
C ARG A 92 12.87 -9.18 -5.44
N ASN A 93 13.03 -8.54 -4.30
CA ASN A 93 12.31 -8.89 -3.08
C ASN A 93 10.81 -8.57 -3.24
N PRO A 94 9.94 -9.23 -2.46
CA PRO A 94 8.54 -8.86 -2.38
C PRO A 94 8.36 -7.43 -1.83
N HIS A 95 7.38 -6.71 -2.36
CA HIS A 95 7.02 -5.35 -1.91
C HIS A 95 5.51 -5.25 -1.69
N VAL A 96 5.10 -4.42 -0.75
CA VAL A 96 3.69 -4.13 -0.46
C VAL A 96 3.37 -2.68 -0.79
N ILE A 97 2.20 -2.41 -1.35
CA ILE A 97 1.76 -1.03 -1.57
C ILE A 97 1.52 -0.37 -0.21
N ALA A 98 2.04 0.83 -0.06
CA ALA A 98 1.96 1.60 1.17
C ALA A 98 1.86 3.09 0.89
N LEU A 99 1.34 3.81 1.88
CA LEU A 99 1.43 5.26 1.96
C LEU A 99 2.83 5.68 2.41
N ALA A 100 3.39 6.68 1.75
CA ALA A 100 4.64 7.34 2.13
C ALA A 100 4.49 8.85 2.19
N ILE A 101 5.33 9.46 3.02
CA ILE A 101 5.42 10.91 3.17
C ILE A 101 6.84 11.32 2.79
N THR A 102 6.96 12.22 1.81
CA THR A 102 8.23 12.75 1.30
C THR A 102 8.94 13.61 2.36
N ASN A 103 10.27 13.53 2.39
CA ASN A 103 11.08 14.25 3.39
C ASN A 103 11.20 15.76 3.11
N SER A 104 11.06 16.19 1.86
CA SER A 104 11.17 17.60 1.45
C SER A 104 10.04 18.47 2.02
N GLU A 105 8.80 17.97 1.95
CA GLU A 105 7.61 18.72 2.39
C GLU A 105 7.31 18.56 3.90
N ARG A 106 7.99 17.63 4.59
CA ARG A 106 7.91 17.45 6.05
C ARG A 106 8.06 18.77 6.82
N PHE A 107 9.02 19.61 6.43
CA PHE A 107 9.31 20.86 7.13
C PHE A 107 8.23 21.93 6.90
N ALA A 108 7.59 21.93 5.74
CA ALA A 108 6.52 22.87 5.41
C ALA A 108 5.25 22.54 6.23
N ALA A 109 4.82 21.28 6.20
CA ALA A 109 3.66 20.81 6.95
C ALA A 109 3.82 20.95 8.46
N LEU A 110 5.02 20.66 9.02
CA LEU A 110 5.31 20.86 10.44
C LEU A 110 5.38 22.34 10.84
N ALA A 111 5.83 23.21 9.95
CA ALA A 111 5.95 24.64 10.23
C ALA A 111 4.60 25.38 10.23
N ALA A 112 3.61 24.88 9.47
CA ALA A 112 2.29 25.48 9.25
C ALA A 112 1.13 24.84 10.06
N ALA A 113 1.45 23.97 11.03
CA ALA A 113 0.45 23.12 11.66
C ALA A 113 -0.40 23.83 12.74
N ASP A 114 -1.63 24.20 12.36
CA ASP A 114 -2.82 23.99 13.19
C ASP A 114 -3.19 22.49 13.20
N SER A 115 -3.52 21.96 14.37
CA SER A 115 -3.49 20.52 14.70
C SER A 115 -4.62 19.65 14.13
N LYS A 116 -5.61 20.22 13.44
CA LYS A 116 -6.87 19.49 13.17
C LYS A 116 -6.87 18.65 11.88
N ASN A 117 -6.13 19.04 10.83
CA ASN A 117 -6.19 18.35 9.51
C ASN A 117 -4.78 18.18 8.90
N ILE A 118 -3.91 17.38 9.53
CA ILE A 118 -2.51 17.21 9.07
C ILE A 118 -2.47 16.50 7.71
N LEU A 119 -3.29 15.46 7.54
CA LEU A 119 -3.35 14.69 6.30
C LEU A 119 -3.80 15.52 5.10
N GLU A 120 -4.85 16.32 5.27
CA GLU A 120 -5.37 17.18 4.21
C GLU A 120 -4.31 18.19 3.74
N LYS A 121 -3.56 18.78 4.67
CA LYS A 121 -2.45 19.67 4.33
C LYS A 121 -1.35 18.93 3.57
N LEU A 122 -0.95 17.74 4.03
CA LEU A 122 0.07 16.94 3.36
C LEU A 122 -0.37 16.51 1.95
N ILE A 123 -1.65 16.23 1.73
CA ILE A 123 -2.18 15.89 0.41
C ILE A 123 -2.21 17.12 -0.50
N ASN A 124 -2.64 18.28 0.01
CA ASN A 124 -2.67 19.53 -0.73
C ASN A 124 -1.26 20.02 -1.11
N GLU A 125 -0.26 19.74 -0.27
CA GLU A 125 1.15 20.01 -0.53
C GLU A 125 1.83 18.91 -1.38
N ASP A 126 1.07 17.92 -1.87
CA ASP A 126 1.55 16.79 -2.68
C ASP A 126 2.63 15.93 -1.99
N ALA A 127 2.66 15.96 -0.66
CA ALA A 127 3.64 15.27 0.18
C ALA A 127 3.33 13.78 0.41
N VAL A 128 2.07 13.39 0.21
CA VAL A 128 1.64 12.00 0.32
C VAL A 128 1.79 11.30 -1.03
N LYS A 129 2.57 10.23 -1.05
CA LYS A 129 2.80 9.41 -2.26
C LYS A 129 2.39 7.97 -2.03
N VAL A 130 1.91 7.33 -3.10
CA VAL A 130 1.71 5.88 -3.15
C VAL A 130 3.04 5.23 -3.53
N VAL A 131 3.53 4.32 -2.71
CA VAL A 131 4.81 3.64 -2.92
C VAL A 131 4.69 2.15 -2.66
N ALA A 132 5.72 1.41 -3.02
CA ALA A 132 5.88 0.00 -2.70
C ALA A 132 7.00 -0.16 -1.67
N SER A 133 6.64 -0.57 -0.47
CA SER A 133 7.56 -0.75 0.63
C SER A 133 8.06 -2.20 0.72
N PRO A 134 9.33 -2.43 1.09
CA PRO A 134 9.82 -3.77 1.42
C PRO A 134 9.29 -4.27 2.77
N SER A 135 8.66 -3.41 3.57
CA SER A 135 8.09 -3.79 4.88
C SER A 135 6.71 -4.42 4.73
N ILE A 136 6.68 -5.75 4.62
CA ILE A 136 5.46 -6.55 4.41
C ILE A 136 4.59 -6.64 5.67
N GLU A 137 5.09 -6.26 6.85
CA GLU A 137 4.33 -6.32 8.09
C GLU A 137 3.05 -5.46 8.01
N PRO A 138 1.86 -6.02 8.38
CA PRO A 138 0.60 -5.29 8.30
C PRO A 138 0.60 -4.09 9.25
N SER A 139 0.33 -2.92 8.70
CA SER A 139 0.39 -1.62 9.37
C SER A 139 -0.66 -0.68 8.80
N SER A 140 -0.95 0.42 9.51
CA SER A 140 -1.98 1.39 9.08
C SER A 140 -1.62 2.11 7.77
N ARG A 141 -0.40 1.95 7.26
CA ARG A 141 0.04 2.50 5.97
C ARG A 141 -0.10 1.54 4.79
N ASN A 142 -0.23 0.23 4.99
CA ASN A 142 -0.19 -0.77 3.91
C ASN A 142 -1.39 -1.73 3.85
N VAL A 143 -2.34 -1.59 4.78
CA VAL A 143 -3.56 -2.38 4.81
C VAL A 143 -4.71 -1.58 4.23
N PHE A 144 -5.31 -2.10 3.16
CA PHE A 144 -6.43 -1.50 2.45
C PHE A 144 -7.71 -2.27 2.74
N VAL A 145 -8.81 -1.55 2.89
CA VAL A 145 -10.17 -2.11 2.87
C VAL A 145 -10.64 -2.10 1.43
N VAL A 146 -11.07 -3.25 0.92
CA VAL A 146 -11.63 -3.35 -0.43
C VAL A 146 -13.13 -3.07 -0.38
N GLU A 147 -13.60 -2.03 -1.07
CA GLU A 147 -15.02 -1.72 -1.19
C GLU A 147 -15.50 -2.00 -2.62
N SER A 148 -16.72 -2.49 -2.79
CA SER A 148 -17.35 -2.66 -4.12
C SER A 148 -17.99 -1.35 -4.55
N CYS A 149 -17.87 -1.00 -5.83
CA CYS A 149 -18.54 0.17 -6.41
C CYS A 149 -20.05 -0.03 -6.62
N CYS A 150 -20.51 -1.30 -6.72
CA CYS A 150 -21.88 -1.62 -7.13
C CYS A 150 -22.74 -2.18 -5.99
N SER A 151 -22.13 -2.84 -5.00
CA SER A 151 -22.87 -3.47 -3.90
C SER A 151 -22.61 -2.76 -2.57
N GLN A 152 -23.66 -2.28 -1.92
CA GLN A 152 -23.57 -1.73 -0.56
C GLN A 152 -23.48 -2.81 0.53
N ASN A 153 -23.51 -4.09 0.15
CA ASN A 153 -23.43 -5.21 1.10
C ASN A 153 -21.97 -5.47 1.47
N SER A 154 -21.60 -5.16 2.72
CA SER A 154 -20.26 -5.33 3.30
C SER A 154 -19.80 -6.79 3.50
N SER A 155 -20.47 -7.77 2.89
CA SER A 155 -20.10 -9.20 2.97
C SER A 155 -20.20 -9.92 1.61
N HIS A 156 -20.46 -9.18 0.53
CA HIS A 156 -20.53 -9.73 -0.82
C HIS A 156 -19.15 -10.25 -1.26
N VAL A 157 -19.13 -11.43 -1.89
CA VAL A 157 -17.91 -12.03 -2.46
C VAL A 157 -17.57 -11.33 -3.76
N LEU A 158 -16.38 -10.72 -3.82
CA LEU A 158 -15.93 -9.99 -5.00
C LEU A 158 -15.56 -10.96 -6.12
N ARG A 159 -15.90 -10.56 -7.36
CA ARG A 159 -15.69 -11.39 -8.55
C ARG A 159 -14.72 -10.73 -9.52
N TYR A 160 -14.01 -11.55 -10.29
CA TYR A 160 -13.17 -11.03 -11.38
C TYR A 160 -14.01 -10.22 -12.36
N GLY A 161 -13.51 -9.05 -12.77
CA GLY A 161 -14.23 -8.11 -13.64
C GLY A 161 -15.05 -7.03 -12.92
N GLU A 162 -15.37 -7.23 -11.64
CA GLU A 162 -16.10 -6.25 -10.83
C GLU A 162 -15.23 -5.01 -10.53
N ALA A 163 -15.87 -3.83 -10.50
CA ALA A 163 -15.21 -2.59 -10.11
C ALA A 163 -15.16 -2.46 -8.59
N VAL A 164 -13.96 -2.19 -8.07
CA VAL A 164 -13.64 -2.10 -6.65
C VAL A 164 -12.85 -0.83 -6.37
N THR A 165 -12.87 -0.37 -5.13
CA THR A 165 -11.99 0.68 -4.62
C THR A 165 -11.13 0.14 -3.50
N PHE A 166 -9.90 0.65 -3.39
CA PHE A 166 -9.00 0.33 -2.28
C PHE A 166 -8.92 1.53 -1.36
N CYS A 167 -9.43 1.37 -0.14
CA CYS A 167 -9.50 2.41 0.87
C CYS A 167 -8.47 2.17 1.96
N LEU A 168 -7.56 3.11 2.16
CA LEU A 168 -6.63 3.13 3.27
C LEU A 168 -7.24 3.96 4.41
N LEU A 169 -7.18 3.42 5.63
CA LEU A 169 -7.65 4.09 6.86
C LEU A 169 -6.45 4.40 7.76
N PRO A 170 -5.66 5.45 7.43
CA PRO A 170 -4.51 5.81 8.24
C PRO A 170 -4.95 6.35 9.60
N ASN A 171 -4.30 5.91 10.67
CA ASN A 171 -4.50 6.44 12.01
C ASN A 171 -3.47 7.55 12.30
N ILE A 172 -3.65 8.72 11.69
CA ILE A 172 -2.73 9.87 11.83
C ILE A 172 -3.31 10.90 12.79
N ASP A 173 -4.62 11.06 12.77
CA ASP A 173 -5.30 11.98 13.65
C ASP A 173 -5.41 11.28 15.01
N GLY A 174 -4.50 11.64 15.93
CA GLY A 174 -4.51 11.19 17.32
C GLY A 174 -5.71 11.70 18.13
N TYR A 175 -6.77 12.12 17.45
CA TYR A 175 -8.03 12.55 18.01
C TYR A 175 -9.09 11.50 17.68
N ASP A 176 -9.85 11.14 18.71
CA ASP A 176 -11.04 10.28 18.65
C ASP A 176 -12.15 11.06 17.91
N SER A 177 -11.94 11.41 16.64
CA SER A 177 -12.97 11.95 15.77
C SER A 177 -13.76 10.79 15.18
N ASP A 178 -15.08 10.84 15.31
CA ASP A 178 -16.00 9.84 14.74
C ASP A 178 -15.84 9.71 13.20
N GLU A 179 -15.28 10.74 12.55
CA GLU A 179 -14.93 10.74 11.14
C GLU A 179 -13.46 10.35 10.94
N LYS A 180 -13.23 9.08 10.60
CA LYS A 180 -11.90 8.61 10.16
C LYS A 180 -11.65 9.04 8.72
N THR A 181 -10.54 9.71 8.46
CA THR A 181 -10.11 10.06 7.09
C THR A 181 -9.94 8.80 6.25
N ARG A 182 -10.54 8.81 5.07
CA ARG A 182 -10.45 7.71 4.09
C ARG A 182 -9.57 8.15 2.93
N LEU A 183 -8.60 7.32 2.57
CA LEU A 183 -7.72 7.59 1.44
C LEU A 183 -7.92 6.50 0.38
N TYR A 184 -8.48 6.88 -0.77
CA TYR A 184 -8.73 5.97 -1.87
C TYR A 184 -7.56 5.95 -2.84
N LEU A 185 -7.10 4.75 -3.20
CA LEU A 185 -6.07 4.59 -4.21
C LEU A 185 -6.60 5.03 -5.58
N ALA A 186 -5.97 6.01 -6.21
CA ALA A 186 -6.45 6.63 -7.43
C ALA A 186 -5.35 6.83 -8.48
N THR A 187 -5.76 6.97 -9.74
CA THR A 187 -4.89 7.38 -10.85
C THR A 187 -5.65 8.19 -11.88
N ASP A 188 -4.95 9.10 -12.57
CA ASP A 188 -5.51 9.92 -13.64
C ASP A 188 -4.74 9.81 -14.96
N LEU A 189 -5.35 10.31 -16.02
CA LEU A 189 -4.71 10.52 -17.31
C LEU A 189 -3.63 11.58 -17.14
N VAL A 190 -2.41 11.21 -17.54
CA VAL A 190 -1.25 12.10 -17.54
C VAL A 190 -1.50 13.24 -18.53
N ARG A 191 -1.39 14.48 -18.03
CA ARG A 191 -1.41 15.71 -18.83
C ARG A 191 0.01 16.11 -19.18
N ILE A 192 0.12 16.96 -20.20
CA ILE A 192 1.41 17.53 -20.59
C ILE A 192 1.93 18.38 -19.42
N GLY A 193 3.10 18.03 -18.90
CA GLY A 193 3.73 18.72 -17.77
C GLY A 193 3.64 17.98 -16.43
N ASP A 194 2.86 16.90 -16.33
CA ASP A 194 2.80 16.10 -15.12
C ASP A 194 4.11 15.33 -14.90
N PRO A 195 4.54 15.13 -13.64
CA PRO A 195 5.72 14.33 -13.34
C PRO A 195 5.43 12.86 -13.66
N VAL A 196 6.07 12.34 -14.70
CA VAL A 196 5.92 10.95 -15.11
C VAL A 196 7.15 10.15 -14.68
N LEU A 197 6.92 9.04 -13.96
CA LEU A 197 7.98 8.10 -13.55
C LEU A 197 8.70 7.50 -14.77
N ARG A 198 7.94 7.22 -15.84
CA ARG A 198 8.42 6.67 -17.10
C ARG A 198 7.46 7.03 -18.21
N GLU A 199 7.92 7.08 -19.45
CA GLU A 199 7.03 7.25 -20.60
C GLU A 199 5.84 6.28 -20.56
N GLY A 200 4.63 6.82 -20.66
CA GLY A 200 3.40 6.05 -20.62
C GLY A 200 2.96 5.58 -19.23
N ALA A 201 3.76 5.74 -18.18
CA ALA A 201 3.34 5.44 -16.80
C ALA A 201 2.37 6.50 -16.29
N GLN A 202 1.39 6.12 -15.47
CA GLN A 202 0.51 7.08 -14.79
C GLN A 202 0.85 7.15 -13.31
N PRO A 203 0.95 8.35 -12.72
CA PRO A 203 1.21 8.50 -11.31
C PRO A 203 0.00 8.06 -10.49
N LEU A 204 0.28 7.41 -9.36
CA LEU A 204 -0.73 7.04 -8.38
C LEU A 204 -0.77 8.09 -7.29
N PHE A 205 -1.97 8.37 -6.79
CA PHE A 205 -2.19 9.29 -5.68
C PHE A 205 -3.31 8.78 -4.79
N PHE A 206 -3.50 9.44 -3.64
CA PHE A 206 -4.61 9.18 -2.75
C PHE A 206 -5.68 10.26 -2.90
N GLU A 207 -6.92 9.84 -3.12
CA GLU A 207 -8.09 10.71 -3.10
C GLU A 207 -8.72 10.69 -1.70
N MET A 208 -9.08 11.86 -1.17
CA MET A 208 -9.53 12.00 0.20
C MET A 208 -11.06 11.92 0.31
N ASN A 209 -11.54 11.10 1.25
CA ASN A 209 -12.93 10.94 1.71
C ASN A 209 -13.95 10.40 0.71
N GLU A 210 -13.99 10.92 -0.52
CA GLU A 210 -14.99 10.53 -1.53
C GLU A 210 -14.31 9.85 -2.73
N PRO A 211 -14.65 8.58 -3.04
CA PRO A 211 -14.07 7.90 -4.19
C PRO A 211 -14.73 8.38 -5.49
N THR A 212 -13.92 8.84 -6.44
CA THR A 212 -14.38 9.14 -7.81
C THR A 212 -14.06 8.00 -8.78
N PHE A 213 -14.37 8.19 -10.07
CA PHE A 213 -13.99 7.26 -11.14
C PHE A 213 -12.47 7.09 -11.29
N ALA A 214 -11.65 7.97 -10.72
CA ALA A 214 -10.19 7.82 -10.66
C ALA A 214 -9.75 6.76 -9.63
N SER A 215 -10.61 6.46 -8.65
CA SER A 215 -10.37 5.50 -7.57
C SER A 215 -10.90 4.09 -7.87
N GLN A 216 -11.42 3.87 -9.09
CA GLN A 216 -12.04 2.61 -9.48
C GLN A 216 -11.04 1.67 -10.18
N TRP A 217 -10.92 0.48 -9.64
CA TRP A 217 -10.06 -0.59 -10.13
C TRP A 217 -10.88 -1.82 -10.48
N ARG A 218 -10.34 -2.65 -11.36
CA ARG A 218 -10.88 -3.96 -11.72
C ARG A 218 -9.82 -5.00 -11.45
N ILE A 219 -10.22 -6.09 -10.82
CA ILE A 219 -9.34 -7.24 -10.57
C ILE A 219 -9.53 -8.24 -11.72
N GLU A 220 -8.42 -8.59 -12.36
CA GLU A 220 -8.33 -9.57 -13.45
C GLU A 220 -7.44 -10.75 -13.04
N ALA A 221 -7.65 -11.91 -13.65
CA ALA A 221 -6.79 -13.07 -13.46
C ALA A 221 -5.41 -12.87 -14.13
N GLU A 222 -4.37 -13.51 -13.58
CA GLU A 222 -2.98 -13.52 -14.12
C GLU A 222 -2.93 -14.02 -15.58
N SER A 223 -3.63 -15.12 -15.88
CA SER A 223 -3.51 -15.77 -17.19
C SER A 223 -4.31 -15.04 -18.27
N THR A 224 -3.59 -14.40 -19.21
CA THR A 224 -4.18 -13.70 -20.37
C THR A 224 -5.18 -14.53 -21.16
N ARG A 225 -4.95 -15.85 -21.28
CA ARG A 225 -5.84 -16.76 -22.03
C ARG A 225 -7.15 -17.03 -21.29
N MET A 226 -7.09 -17.13 -19.97
CA MET A 226 -8.23 -17.54 -19.14
C MET A 226 -9.03 -16.35 -18.61
N LYS A 227 -8.66 -15.11 -18.95
CA LYS A 227 -9.33 -13.89 -18.42
C LYS A 227 -10.84 -13.92 -18.62
N HIS A 228 -11.31 -14.27 -19.82
CA HIS A 228 -12.74 -14.36 -20.14
C HIS A 228 -13.44 -15.55 -19.46
N GLU A 229 -12.72 -16.64 -19.21
CA GLU A 229 -13.29 -17.85 -18.60
C GLU A 229 -13.45 -17.73 -17.07
N LEU A 230 -12.61 -16.89 -16.47
CA LEU A 230 -12.59 -16.60 -15.03
C LEU A 230 -13.43 -15.37 -14.67
N GLU A 231 -13.89 -14.60 -15.65
CA GLU A 231 -14.77 -13.46 -15.42
C GLU A 231 -16.05 -13.89 -14.66
N GLY A 232 -16.43 -13.11 -13.64
CA GLY A 232 -17.56 -13.41 -12.77
C GLY A 232 -17.32 -14.52 -11.72
N ARG A 233 -16.15 -15.18 -11.72
CA ARG A 233 -15.78 -16.12 -10.64
C ARG A 233 -15.31 -15.38 -9.39
N PRO A 234 -15.50 -15.97 -8.19
CA PRO A 234 -15.01 -15.37 -6.95
C PRO A 234 -13.49 -15.23 -6.97
N ILE A 235 -13.00 -14.10 -6.46
CA ILE A 235 -11.57 -13.84 -6.32
C ILE A 235 -11.09 -14.56 -5.05
N LYS A 236 -10.02 -15.33 -5.18
CA LYS A 236 -9.35 -15.97 -4.04
C LYS A 236 -8.21 -15.11 -3.54
N LEU A 237 -8.00 -15.11 -2.23
CA LEU A 237 -6.85 -14.48 -1.61
C LEU A 237 -5.57 -15.27 -1.94
N ASP A 238 -4.43 -14.60 -1.83
CA ASP A 238 -3.08 -15.14 -2.04
C ASP A 238 -2.80 -15.70 -3.46
N GLU A 239 -3.76 -15.61 -4.38
CA GLU A 239 -3.55 -15.88 -5.80
C GLU A 239 -2.96 -14.66 -6.53
N LYS A 240 -2.19 -14.91 -7.57
CA LYS A 240 -1.66 -13.86 -8.45
C LYS A 240 -2.76 -13.32 -9.34
N LEU A 241 -2.82 -12.00 -9.42
CA LEU A 241 -3.84 -11.26 -10.13
C LEU A 241 -3.26 -9.98 -10.71
N ILE A 242 -4.04 -9.35 -11.58
CA ILE A 242 -3.73 -8.08 -12.20
C ILE A 242 -4.77 -7.08 -11.71
N ILE A 243 -4.31 -5.95 -11.18
CA ILE A 243 -5.17 -4.86 -10.75
C ILE A 243 -5.12 -3.79 -11.83
N ARG A 244 -6.23 -3.57 -12.53
CA ARG A 244 -6.33 -2.64 -13.66
C ARG A 244 -7.18 -1.44 -13.30
N HIS A 245 -6.72 -0.24 -13.62
CA HIS A 245 -7.56 0.94 -13.43
C HIS A 245 -8.69 0.95 -14.47
N THR A 246 -9.93 1.13 -14.01
CA THR A 246 -11.12 0.98 -14.86
C THR A 246 -11.16 2.01 -15.99
N ARG A 247 -10.74 3.25 -15.72
CA ARG A 247 -10.85 4.35 -16.69
C ARG A 247 -9.70 4.42 -17.68
N THR A 248 -8.47 4.15 -17.25
CA THR A 248 -7.29 4.22 -18.12
C THR A 248 -6.90 2.87 -18.72
N ASN A 249 -7.53 1.80 -18.24
CA ASN A 249 -7.27 0.42 -18.66
C ASN A 249 -5.80 -0.01 -18.49
N LYS A 250 -5.05 0.67 -17.61
CA LYS A 250 -3.65 0.35 -17.31
C LYS A 250 -3.55 -0.48 -16.03
N PRO A 251 -2.75 -1.58 -16.03
CA PRO A 251 -2.52 -2.35 -14.84
C PRO A 251 -1.54 -1.63 -13.91
N LEU A 252 -1.64 -1.95 -12.63
CA LEU A 252 -0.73 -1.52 -11.59
C LEU A 252 0.64 -2.15 -11.81
N ALA A 253 1.70 -1.37 -11.65
CA ALA A 253 3.06 -1.78 -11.95
C ALA A 253 4.03 -1.31 -10.86
N LEU A 254 4.94 -2.21 -10.49
CA LEU A 254 6.08 -1.85 -9.66
C LEU A 254 7.21 -1.26 -10.50
N GLU A 255 7.74 -0.12 -10.09
CA GLU A 255 8.87 0.56 -10.73
C GLU A 255 10.15 0.38 -9.91
N ASP A 256 10.71 -0.83 -9.94
CA ASP A 256 11.89 -1.26 -9.16
C ASP A 256 13.10 -0.32 -9.20
N LYS A 257 13.36 0.30 -10.35
CA LYS A 257 14.47 1.24 -10.55
C LYS A 257 14.27 2.59 -9.87
N TRP A 258 13.03 2.92 -9.47
CA TRP A 258 12.70 4.23 -8.94
C TRP A 258 12.62 4.21 -7.41
N ILE A 259 13.75 4.46 -6.76
CA ILE A 259 13.82 4.47 -5.29
C ILE A 259 13.42 5.86 -4.78
N LEU A 260 12.43 5.89 -3.88
CA LEU A 260 11.89 7.09 -3.26
C LEU A 260 12.28 7.12 -1.77
N PRO A 261 13.19 8.02 -1.37
CA PRO A 261 13.46 8.26 0.05
C PRO A 261 12.28 8.98 0.68
N ASN A 262 11.75 8.39 1.75
CA ASN A 262 10.61 8.92 2.48
C ASN A 262 10.85 8.85 3.98
N PHE A 263 9.85 9.24 4.77
CA PHE A 263 9.95 9.25 6.23
C PHE A 263 10.24 7.87 6.84
N PHE A 264 9.74 6.81 6.21
CA PHE A 264 9.82 5.44 6.71
C PHE A 264 11.04 4.68 6.19
N GLY A 265 11.79 5.25 5.24
CA GLY A 265 12.98 4.66 4.66
C GLY A 265 13.04 4.82 3.15
N HIS A 266 13.59 3.80 2.49
CA HIS A 266 13.70 3.74 1.03
C HIS A 266 12.63 2.80 0.49
N ASP A 267 11.58 3.37 -0.08
CA ASP A 267 10.55 2.61 -0.78
C ASP A 267 10.74 2.76 -2.30
N VAL A 268 9.97 2.01 -3.07
CA VAL A 268 10.04 1.94 -4.53
C VAL A 268 8.81 2.60 -5.14
N GLY A 269 8.95 3.21 -6.32
CA GLY A 269 7.85 3.81 -7.06
C GLY A 269 6.82 2.78 -7.52
N VAL A 270 5.56 3.20 -7.58
CA VAL A 270 4.46 2.41 -8.17
C VAL A 270 3.75 3.29 -9.17
N SER A 271 3.39 2.72 -10.31
CA SER A 271 2.71 3.41 -11.40
C SER A 271 1.57 2.56 -11.95
N ALA A 272 0.67 3.17 -12.74
CA ALA A 272 -0.20 2.38 -13.62
C ALA A 272 0.42 2.34 -15.02
N ASN A 273 1.00 1.21 -15.40
CA ASN A 273 1.60 0.96 -16.71
C ASN A 273 1.55 -0.53 -17.08
N ALA A 274 1.43 -0.84 -18.36
CA ALA A 274 1.41 -2.22 -18.83
C ALA A 274 2.79 -2.63 -19.36
N TYR A 275 3.42 -3.61 -18.72
CA TYR A 275 4.63 -4.24 -19.21
C TYR A 275 4.33 -5.65 -19.72
N PHE A 276 4.74 -5.92 -20.95
CA PHE A 276 4.44 -7.16 -21.63
C PHE A 276 5.71 -7.92 -21.98
N ASP A 277 5.62 -9.25 -21.96
CA ASP A 277 6.60 -10.14 -22.55
C ASP A 277 6.42 -10.24 -24.08
N SER A 278 7.28 -11.03 -24.73
CA SER A 278 7.20 -11.31 -26.17
C SER A 278 5.89 -11.98 -26.61
N HIS A 279 5.16 -12.60 -25.68
CA HIS A 279 3.89 -13.27 -25.91
C HIS A 279 2.68 -12.39 -25.57
N LYS A 280 2.89 -11.10 -25.26
CA LYS A 280 1.88 -10.14 -24.81
C LYS A 280 1.21 -10.52 -23.48
N ALA A 281 1.86 -11.36 -22.67
CA ALA A 281 1.47 -11.60 -21.30
C ALA A 281 2.07 -10.51 -20.40
N GLU A 282 1.32 -10.08 -19.38
CA GLU A 282 1.82 -9.12 -18.40
C GLU A 282 3.03 -9.66 -17.62
N LEU A 283 4.02 -8.81 -17.34
CA LEU A 283 5.24 -9.16 -16.59
C LEU A 283 4.98 -9.26 -15.08
N ASP A 284 5.95 -9.82 -14.35
CA ASP A 284 5.90 -9.98 -12.89
C ASP A 284 5.79 -8.65 -12.11
N VAL A 285 6.27 -7.54 -12.67
CA VAL A 285 6.05 -6.20 -12.13
C VAL A 285 4.57 -5.79 -12.11
N ASN A 286 3.74 -6.40 -12.96
CA ASN A 286 2.30 -6.17 -13.04
C ASN A 286 1.47 -7.21 -12.27
N LEU A 287 2.11 -8.23 -11.71
CA LEU A 287 1.44 -9.28 -10.93
C LEU A 287 1.44 -8.90 -9.46
N TRP A 288 0.25 -8.95 -8.88
CA TRP A 288 0.01 -8.64 -7.47
C TRP A 288 -0.75 -9.79 -6.82
N CYS A 289 -0.70 -9.87 -5.50
CA CYS A 289 -1.43 -10.80 -4.67
C CYS A 289 -2.18 -9.98 -3.61
N LEU A 290 -3.45 -10.31 -3.38
CA LEU A 290 -4.22 -9.75 -2.28
C LEU A 290 -4.14 -10.72 -1.10
N CYS A 291 -3.42 -10.31 -0.06
CA CYS A 291 -3.22 -11.12 1.14
C CYS A 291 -4.07 -10.55 2.28
N SER A 292 -4.71 -11.41 3.08
CA SER A 292 -5.46 -10.93 4.24
C SER A 292 -4.52 -10.34 5.28
N ALA A 293 -4.84 -9.13 5.78
CA ALA A 293 -4.10 -8.47 6.85
C ALA A 293 -4.39 -9.11 8.23
N ARG A 294 -4.10 -10.41 8.38
CA ARG A 294 -4.17 -11.07 9.69
C ARG A 294 -2.94 -10.67 10.50
N GLN A 295 -3.14 -9.97 11.62
CA GLN A 295 -2.09 -9.83 12.62
C GLN A 295 -1.67 -11.25 13.06
N ARG A 296 -0.42 -11.62 12.81
CA ARG A 296 0.16 -12.84 13.41
C ARG A 296 0.27 -12.62 14.92
N GLY A 297 -0.76 -13.03 15.64
CA GLY A 297 -0.83 -12.96 17.09
C GLY A 297 -1.71 -14.07 17.63
N ILE A 298 -1.07 -15.20 17.95
CA ILE A 298 -1.58 -16.35 18.73
C ILE A 298 -2.48 -17.32 17.95
N SER A 299 -1.85 -18.25 17.21
CA SER A 299 -2.10 -19.71 17.28
C SER A 299 -1.15 -20.47 16.34
N ARG A 300 -0.20 -21.17 16.97
CA ARG A 300 0.50 -22.41 16.59
C ARG A 300 0.53 -22.85 15.10
N GLY A 301 1.76 -23.00 14.60
CA GLY A 301 2.19 -24.24 13.95
C GLY A 301 2.35 -24.20 12.43
N TYR A 302 3.37 -23.50 11.93
CA TYR A 302 4.06 -23.95 10.71
C TYR A 302 5.51 -24.21 11.11
N SER A 303 5.77 -25.45 11.52
CA SER A 303 7.10 -26.02 11.47
C SER A 303 7.53 -26.14 10.02
N GLU A 304 8.69 -25.57 9.72
CA GLU A 304 9.46 -25.83 8.52
C GLU A 304 9.57 -27.34 8.27
N SER A 305 8.98 -27.84 7.17
CA SER A 305 9.34 -29.14 6.63
C SER A 305 10.48 -28.96 5.63
N ASN A 306 11.69 -28.79 6.17
CA ASN A 306 12.88 -29.28 5.50
C ASN A 306 12.80 -30.81 5.45
N GLN A 307 12.50 -31.38 4.29
CA GLN A 307 12.90 -32.75 3.97
C GLN A 307 13.48 -32.79 2.55
N GLN A 308 14.80 -32.82 2.51
CA GLN A 308 15.55 -33.53 1.48
C GLN A 308 15.15 -35.01 1.55
N THR A 309 14.65 -35.57 0.45
CA THR A 309 14.67 -37.02 0.25
C THR A 309 15.02 -37.32 -1.20
N GLN A 310 16.07 -38.14 -1.35
CA GLN A 310 16.69 -38.62 -2.59
C GLN A 310 15.74 -39.46 -3.47
N PRO A 311 16.06 -39.68 -4.76
CA PRO A 311 15.17 -40.36 -5.69
C PRO A 311 15.23 -41.89 -5.52
N VAL A 312 14.08 -42.55 -5.53
CA VAL A 312 13.97 -44.00 -5.71
C VAL A 312 13.42 -44.27 -7.11
N ILE A 313 14.12 -45.18 -7.79
CA ILE A 313 13.97 -45.58 -9.19
C ILE A 313 12.65 -46.35 -9.40
N ALA A 314 12.09 -46.16 -10.59
CA ALA A 314 10.83 -46.71 -11.08
C ALA A 314 10.85 -48.23 -11.30
N GLU A 315 9.70 -48.88 -11.14
CA GLU A 315 9.34 -50.06 -11.94
C GLU A 315 7.91 -49.91 -12.48
N ASN A 316 7.83 -49.95 -13.82
CA ASN A 316 6.62 -50.04 -14.62
C ASN A 316 6.14 -51.49 -14.67
N THR A 317 4.83 -51.74 -14.54
CA THR A 317 4.08 -52.78 -15.28
C THR A 317 2.59 -52.54 -15.01
N ALA A 318 1.85 -51.93 -15.94
CA ALA A 318 1.18 -52.53 -17.11
C ALA A 318 -0.07 -53.37 -16.75
N LEU A 319 -1.22 -52.79 -17.11
CA LEU A 319 -2.42 -53.40 -17.69
C LEU A 319 -2.56 -54.93 -17.59
N GLU A 320 -3.66 -55.39 -16.98
CA GLU A 320 -4.51 -56.40 -17.63
C GLU A 320 -5.93 -56.42 -17.04
N CYS A 321 -6.90 -56.31 -17.94
CA CYS A 321 -8.33 -56.46 -17.70
C CYS A 321 -8.68 -57.95 -17.82
N ASP A 322 -9.21 -58.57 -16.76
CA ASP A 322 -9.70 -59.94 -16.84
C ASP A 322 -11.19 -60.01 -17.19
N VAL A 323 -11.41 -60.45 -18.42
CA VAL A 323 -12.67 -60.90 -19.01
C VAL A 323 -13.01 -62.27 -18.45
N ALA A 324 -14.18 -62.39 -17.80
CA ALA A 324 -14.75 -63.67 -17.42
C ALA A 324 -15.16 -64.49 -18.66
N LYS A 325 -14.48 -65.60 -18.93
CA LYS A 325 -15.00 -66.73 -19.71
C LYS A 325 -14.73 -68.06 -19.01
N GLN A 326 -15.85 -68.68 -18.61
CA GLN A 326 -16.19 -70.10 -18.75
C GLN A 326 -15.17 -71.16 -18.31
N ARG A 327 -15.56 -71.90 -17.25
CA ARG A 327 -15.15 -73.29 -17.06
C ARG A 327 -16.25 -74.23 -17.55
N THR A 328 -15.87 -75.09 -18.49
CA THR A 328 -16.51 -76.35 -18.89
C THR A 328 -16.31 -77.43 -17.82
N GLN A 329 -17.36 -78.19 -17.51
CA GLN A 329 -17.45 -79.66 -17.61
C GLN A 329 -18.77 -80.14 -16.97
#